data_AF-A0A929A9Z1-F1
#
_entry.id   AF-A0A929A9Z1-F1
#
_cell.length_a   1.000
_cell.length_b   1.000
_cell.length_c   1.000
_cell.angle_alpha   90.00
_cell.angle_beta   90.00
_cell.angle_gamma   90.00
#
_symmetry.space_group_name_H-M   'P 1'
#
loop_
_entity.id
_entity.type
_entity.pdbx_description
1 polymer ?
#
loop_
_entity_poly.entity_id
_entity_poly.type
_entity_poly.pdbx_seq_one_letter_code
_entity_poly.pdbx_strand_id
1 'polypeptide(L)'
;MGRGIDHRSNLDTTRPLYFPLLPSKIKTDCYIHSVVIFYGTRPGDYSHSKAAYLGHFAATDEFEPQSSVDTLETALQKAGCSVSFYRYSGTGHWFVEPDRPQAFNQSAADLAWERTLTFLSR
;
A
#
# COMPACT_ATOMS: atom_id res chain seq x y z
N MET A 1 48.60 -59.22 18.99
CA MET A 1 47.67 -59.78 20.00
C MET A 1 46.71 -58.65 20.39
N GLY A 2 45.39 -58.74 20.43
CA GLY A 2 44.42 -59.80 20.23
C GLY A 2 43.07 -59.19 19.80
N ARG A 3 42.15 -60.05 19.36
CA ARG A 3 40.86 -59.76 18.73
C ARG A 3 39.81 -59.19 19.69
N GLY A 4 38.82 -58.48 19.14
CA GLY A 4 37.55 -58.20 19.82
C GLY A 4 36.56 -57.49 18.91
N ILE A 5 35.82 -58.24 18.10
CA ILE A 5 34.52 -57.81 17.56
C ILE A 5 33.51 -57.98 18.69
N ASP A 6 32.67 -56.98 18.96
CA ASP A 6 31.34 -57.27 19.51
C ASP A 6 30.28 -56.35 18.90
N HIS A 7 29.11 -56.94 18.83
CA HIS A 7 27.94 -56.71 18.03
C HIS A 7 26.92 -55.79 18.72
N ARG A 8 26.10 -55.16 17.86
CA ARG A 8 24.66 -54.92 18.05
C ARG A 8 24.19 -53.86 19.07
N SER A 9 23.53 -52.87 18.47
CA SER A 9 22.19 -52.36 18.81
C SER A 9 21.92 -51.86 20.24
N ASN A 10 21.64 -50.56 20.35
CA ASN A 10 20.27 -50.17 20.72
C ASN A 10 19.97 -48.74 20.26
N LEU A 11 19.00 -48.63 19.36
CA LEU A 11 18.29 -47.39 19.07
C LEU A 11 17.40 -47.11 20.28
N ASP A 12 17.75 -46.12 21.10
CA ASP A 12 16.85 -45.60 22.13
C ASP A 12 15.81 -44.68 21.46
N THR A 13 14.68 -45.25 21.07
CA THR A 13 13.55 -44.59 20.42
C THR A 13 12.50 -44.10 21.43
N THR A 14 12.88 -43.51 22.56
CA THR A 14 11.88 -43.02 23.54
C THR A 14 12.12 -41.62 24.10
N ARG A 15 12.34 -40.65 23.21
CA ARG A 15 12.08 -39.23 23.53
C ARG A 15 11.11 -38.65 22.52
N PRO A 16 9.84 -38.36 22.88
CA PRO A 16 9.00 -37.57 22.01
C PRO A 16 9.64 -36.19 21.87
N LEU A 17 9.98 -35.79 20.65
CA LEU A 17 10.39 -34.44 20.33
C LEU A 17 9.19 -33.52 20.59
N TYR A 18 9.15 -32.93 21.78
CA TYR A 18 8.26 -31.83 22.09
C TYR A 18 8.74 -30.61 21.30
N PHE A 19 8.18 -30.42 20.10
CA PHE A 19 8.21 -29.13 19.41
C PHE A 19 7.02 -28.33 19.95
N PRO A 20 7.23 -27.34 20.84
CA PRO A 20 6.15 -26.42 21.13
C PRO A 20 5.82 -25.68 19.84
N LEU A 21 4.62 -25.94 19.30
CA LEU A 21 3.99 -25.06 18.34
C LEU A 21 3.82 -23.72 19.07
N LEU A 22 4.78 -22.80 18.87
CA LEU A 22 4.56 -21.40 19.20
C LEU A 22 3.26 -21.02 18.49
N PRO A 23 2.23 -20.50 19.20
CA PRO A 23 1.06 -19.99 18.52
C PRO A 23 1.59 -18.92 17.57
N SER A 24 1.52 -19.19 16.27
CA SER A 24 1.71 -18.16 15.27
C SER A 24 0.63 -17.13 15.58
N LYS A 25 1.01 -16.05 16.24
CA LYS A 25 0.26 -14.81 16.17
C LYS A 25 0.37 -14.37 14.72
N ILE A 26 -0.40 -15.01 13.84
CA ILE A 26 -0.79 -14.38 12.60
C ILE A 26 -1.69 -13.25 13.09
N LYS A 27 -1.03 -12.13 13.39
CA LYS A 27 -1.68 -10.86 13.57
C LYS A 27 -2.16 -10.55 12.16
N THR A 28 -3.35 -11.02 11.82
CA THR A 28 -4.01 -10.64 10.58
C THR A 28 -4.48 -9.21 10.77
N ASP A 29 -3.53 -8.29 10.96
CA ASP A 29 -3.79 -6.88 10.84
C ASP A 29 -4.05 -6.68 9.34
N CYS A 30 -5.34 -6.67 8.97
CA CYS A 30 -5.79 -6.21 7.67
C CYS A 30 -5.44 -4.71 7.59
N TYR A 31 -4.21 -4.39 7.24
CA TYR A 31 -3.80 -3.05 6.88
C TYR A 31 -4.05 -2.87 5.38
N ILE A 32 -4.78 -1.81 5.02
CA ILE A 32 -4.78 -1.33 3.64
C ILE A 32 -3.33 -0.94 3.32
N HIS A 33 -2.72 -1.64 2.37
CA HIS A 33 -1.31 -1.41 2.01
C HIS A 33 -1.13 -0.16 1.15
N SER A 34 -2.05 0.08 0.23
CA SER A 34 -1.96 1.14 -0.77
C SER A 34 -3.33 1.79 -0.97
N VAL A 35 -3.36 3.12 -1.06
CA VAL A 35 -4.54 3.94 -1.36
C VAL A 35 -4.25 4.79 -2.58
N VAL A 36 -5.20 4.83 -3.52
CA VAL A 36 -5.15 5.68 -4.71
C VAL A 36 -6.31 6.65 -4.67
N ILE A 37 -6.02 7.92 -4.87
CA ILE A 37 -6.99 9.02 -4.79
C ILE A 37 -7.08 9.69 -6.16
N PHE A 38 -8.30 9.91 -6.63
CA PHE A 38 -8.60 10.70 -7.82
C PHE A 38 -9.47 11.89 -7.40
N TYR A 39 -8.94 13.11 -7.58
CA TYR A 39 -9.63 14.40 -7.40
C TYR A 39 -10.57 14.44 -6.19
N GLY A 40 -10.08 14.03 -5.02
CA GLY A 40 -10.86 14.06 -3.79
C GLY A 40 -9.95 14.26 -2.58
N THR A 41 -10.35 15.11 -1.65
CA THR A 41 -9.63 15.27 -0.38
C THR A 41 -10.58 15.10 0.79
N ARG A 42 -9.99 14.78 1.95
CA ARG A 42 -10.75 14.69 3.18
C ARG A 42 -9.88 15.08 4.38
N PRO A 43 -10.28 16.09 5.15
CA PRO A 43 -9.69 16.31 6.47
C PRO A 43 -9.96 15.09 7.37
N GLY A 44 -8.96 14.68 8.14
CA GLY A 44 -9.09 13.54 9.02
C GLY A 44 -7.84 13.28 9.84
N ASP A 45 -7.97 12.39 10.82
CA ASP A 45 -6.84 11.84 11.55
C ASP A 45 -6.30 10.61 10.82
N TYR A 46 -5.07 10.74 10.31
CA TYR A 46 -4.37 9.68 9.58
C TYR A 46 -3.29 9.00 10.43
N SER A 47 -3.15 9.34 11.72
CA SER A 47 -2.09 8.84 12.60
C SER A 47 -2.04 7.30 12.71
N HIS A 48 -3.18 6.65 12.52
CA HIS A 48 -3.29 5.19 12.52
C HIS A 48 -3.08 4.55 11.14
N SER A 49 -3.00 5.33 10.07
CA SER A 49 -2.77 4.81 8.73
C SER A 49 -1.37 4.22 8.60
N LYS A 50 -1.29 3.15 7.80
CA LYS A 50 -0.05 2.47 7.40
C LYS A 50 0.06 2.34 5.88
N ALA A 51 -0.89 2.92 5.13
CA ALA A 51 -0.91 2.81 3.69
C ALA A 51 0.13 3.74 3.04
N ALA A 52 0.63 3.34 1.88
CA ALA A 52 1.19 4.28 0.92
C ALA A 52 0.04 4.96 0.16
N TYR A 53 0.20 6.25 -0.17
CA TYR A 53 -0.80 7.06 -0.84
C TYR A 53 -0.28 7.57 -2.18
N LEU A 54 -1.02 7.29 -3.23
CA LEU A 54 -0.90 7.91 -4.54
C LEU A 54 -2.10 8.82 -4.77
N GLY A 55 -1.88 10.06 -5.18
CA GLY A 55 -2.96 11.01 -5.46
C GLY A 55 -2.83 11.63 -6.85
N HIS A 56 -3.98 11.75 -7.52
CA HIS A 56 -4.11 12.35 -8.85
C HIS A 56 -5.09 13.51 -8.79
N PHE A 57 -4.60 14.72 -8.95
CA PHE A 57 -5.38 15.94 -8.79
C PHE A 57 -5.33 16.78 -10.05
N ALA A 58 -6.43 17.44 -10.37
CA ALA A 58 -6.42 18.45 -11.41
C ALA A 58 -5.62 19.67 -10.97
N ALA A 59 -4.96 20.37 -11.90
CA ALA A 59 -4.27 21.63 -11.57
C ALA A 59 -5.27 22.75 -11.26
N THR A 60 -6.43 22.75 -11.92
CA THR A 60 -7.48 23.76 -11.73
C THR A 60 -8.79 23.07 -11.34
N ASP A 61 -9.03 22.94 -10.03
CA ASP A 61 -10.19 22.24 -9.50
C ASP A 61 -10.93 23.13 -8.49
N GLU A 62 -12.19 23.46 -8.80
CA GLU A 62 -13.04 24.28 -7.94
C GLU A 62 -13.66 23.49 -6.78
N PHE A 63 -13.76 22.16 -6.92
CA PHE A 63 -14.31 21.27 -5.91
C PHE A 63 -13.23 20.80 -4.95
N GLU A 64 -11.99 20.68 -5.44
CA GLU A 64 -10.81 20.32 -4.65
C GLU A 64 -9.68 21.34 -4.83
N PRO A 65 -9.77 22.51 -4.14
CA PRO A 65 -8.73 23.52 -4.20
C PRO A 65 -7.35 22.98 -3.81
N GLN A 66 -6.29 23.54 -4.39
CA GLN A 66 -4.91 23.10 -4.12
C GLN A 66 -4.56 23.14 -2.62
N SER A 67 -5.10 24.10 -1.86
CA SER A 67 -4.91 24.16 -0.40
C SER A 67 -5.46 22.93 0.33
N SER A 68 -6.55 22.34 -0.15
CA SER A 68 -7.11 21.10 0.42
C SER A 68 -6.20 19.91 0.12
N VAL A 69 -5.66 19.85 -1.09
CA VAL A 69 -4.67 18.83 -1.50
C VAL A 69 -3.41 18.92 -0.65
N ASP A 70 -2.88 20.13 -0.48
CA ASP A 70 -1.68 20.40 0.34
C ASP A 70 -1.91 20.06 1.81
N THR A 71 -3.13 20.32 2.32
CA THR A 71 -3.52 19.99 3.68
C THR A 71 -3.54 18.47 3.89
N LEU A 72 -4.13 17.72 2.96
CA LEU A 72 -4.15 16.26 3.00
C LEU A 72 -2.72 15.68 2.91
N GLU A 73 -1.93 16.16 1.95
CA GLU A 73 -0.55 15.74 1.75
C GLU A 73 0.27 15.92 3.03
N THR A 74 0.16 17.10 3.65
CA THR A 74 0.82 17.42 4.92
C THR A 74 0.34 16.51 6.06
N ALA A 75 -0.96 16.23 6.16
CA ALA A 75 -1.50 15.38 7.22
C ALA A 75 -1.00 13.93 7.10
N LEU A 76 -0.96 13.40 5.89
CA LEU A 76 -0.44 12.06 5.60
C LEU A 76 1.07 11.95 5.87
N GLN A 77 1.84 12.96 5.47
CA GLN A 77 3.28 13.03 5.75
C GLN A 77 3.55 13.10 7.27
N LYS A 78 2.79 13.92 8.01
CA LYS A 78 2.88 14.00 9.48
C LYS A 78 2.52 12.68 10.17
N ALA A 79 1.63 11.89 9.59
CA ALA A 79 1.31 10.54 10.04
C ALA A 79 2.39 9.49 9.70
N GLY A 80 3.44 9.87 8.96
CA GLY A 80 4.51 8.96 8.54
C GLY A 80 4.14 8.07 7.35
N CYS A 81 3.11 8.42 6.59
CA CYS A 81 2.74 7.69 5.38
C CYS A 81 3.68 8.03 4.22
N SER A 82 3.91 7.07 3.32
CA SER A 82 4.54 7.36 2.02
C SER A 82 3.51 8.05 1.12
N VAL A 83 3.83 9.21 0.56
CA VAL A 83 2.88 10.02 -0.24
C VAL A 83 3.51 10.39 -1.58
N SER A 84 2.74 10.29 -2.67
CA SER A 84 3.12 10.76 -3.99
C SER A 84 1.91 11.37 -4.69
N PHE A 85 1.83 12.70 -4.74
CA PHE A 85 0.71 13.42 -5.36
C PHE A 85 1.13 14.05 -6.68
N TYR A 86 0.31 13.88 -7.70
CA TYR A 86 0.48 14.44 -9.04
C TYR A 86 -0.62 15.45 -9.33
N ARG A 87 -0.25 16.58 -9.92
CA ARG A 87 -1.16 17.65 -10.36
C ARG A 87 -1.07 17.76 -11.88
N TYR A 88 -2.19 17.62 -12.60
CA TYR A 88 -2.22 17.56 -14.06
C TYR A 88 -2.58 18.93 -14.66
N SER A 89 -1.66 19.54 -15.41
CA SER A 89 -1.90 20.84 -16.06
C SER A 89 -3.03 20.80 -17.08
N GLY A 90 -3.85 21.85 -17.15
CA GLY A 90 -4.93 21.95 -18.14
C GLY A 90 -6.11 21.00 -17.88
N THR A 91 -6.28 20.55 -16.64
CA THR A 91 -7.35 19.65 -16.23
C THR A 91 -8.21 20.27 -15.13
N GLY A 92 -9.47 19.83 -15.06
CA GLY A 92 -10.40 20.08 -13.95
C GLY A 92 -10.89 18.78 -13.33
N HIS A 93 -11.79 18.87 -12.35
CA HIS A 93 -12.15 17.79 -11.44
C HIS A 93 -12.35 16.42 -12.11
N TRP A 94 -13.19 16.31 -13.13
CA TRP A 94 -13.53 15.03 -13.75
C TRP A 94 -12.62 14.59 -14.90
N PHE A 95 -11.32 14.91 -14.85
CA PHE A 95 -10.43 14.72 -16.00
C PHE A 95 -10.24 13.28 -16.46
N VAL A 96 -10.62 12.28 -15.66
CA VAL A 96 -10.53 10.86 -16.02
C VAL A 96 -11.85 10.25 -16.50
N GLU A 97 -12.94 11.01 -16.53
CA GLU A 97 -14.29 10.50 -16.80
C GLU A 97 -14.66 10.66 -18.29
N PRO A 98 -14.60 9.60 -19.13
CA PRO A 98 -14.79 9.73 -20.57
C PRO A 98 -16.22 10.12 -20.98
N ASP A 99 -17.19 9.88 -20.10
CA ASP A 99 -18.59 10.27 -20.26
C ASP A 99 -18.85 11.75 -19.94
N ARG A 100 -17.80 12.52 -19.56
CA ARG A 100 -17.83 13.97 -19.39
C ARG A 100 -16.89 14.68 -20.38
N PRO A 101 -17.24 14.79 -21.68
CA PRO A 101 -16.34 15.28 -22.72
C PRO A 101 -15.78 16.69 -22.51
N GLN A 102 -16.45 17.54 -21.73
CA GLN A 102 -15.99 18.90 -21.44
C GLN A 102 -14.86 18.95 -20.39
N ALA A 103 -14.75 17.92 -19.55
CA ALA A 103 -13.74 17.83 -18.49
C ALA A 103 -12.68 16.78 -18.80
N PHE A 104 -13.05 15.72 -19.53
CA PHE A 104 -12.19 14.60 -19.83
C PHE A 104 -10.90 15.03 -20.54
N ASN A 105 -9.77 14.52 -20.05
CA ASN A 105 -8.46 14.71 -20.66
C ASN A 105 -7.77 13.35 -20.81
N GLN A 106 -7.84 12.78 -22.00
CA GLN A 106 -7.31 11.45 -22.31
C GLN A 106 -5.85 11.29 -21.88
N SER A 107 -4.98 12.23 -22.25
CA SER A 107 -3.54 12.14 -21.93
C SER A 107 -3.27 12.14 -20.43
N ALA A 108 -4.00 12.96 -19.66
CA ALA A 108 -3.87 12.99 -18.20
C ALA A 108 -4.46 11.72 -17.55
N ALA A 109 -5.60 11.23 -18.07
CA ALA A 109 -6.24 10.01 -17.60
C ALA A 109 -5.34 8.78 -17.80
N ASP A 110 -4.76 8.63 -19.00
CA ASP A 110 -3.86 7.52 -19.32
C ASP A 110 -2.62 7.53 -18.42
N LEU A 111 -2.01 8.70 -18.22
CA LEU A 111 -0.84 8.83 -17.36
C LEU A 111 -1.18 8.55 -15.88
N ALA A 112 -2.33 9.02 -15.40
CA ALA A 112 -2.80 8.73 -14.05
C ALA A 112 -3.04 7.22 -13.85
N TRP A 113 -3.58 6.56 -14.87
CA TRP A 113 -3.81 5.12 -14.85
C TRP A 113 -2.50 4.30 -14.87
N GLU A 114 -1.55 4.67 -15.73
CA GLU A 114 -0.22 4.04 -15.78
C GLU A 114 0.49 4.10 -14.42
N ARG A 115 0.50 5.28 -13.79
CA ARG A 115 1.05 5.49 -12.45
C ARG A 115 0.33 4.65 -11.39
N THR A 116 -0.99 4.53 -11.51
CA THR A 116 -1.82 3.73 -10.61
C THR A 116 -1.44 2.25 -10.68
N LEU A 117 -1.36 1.68 -11.88
CA LEU A 117 -0.97 0.28 -12.05
C LEU A 117 0.47 0.03 -11.58
N THR A 118 1.39 0.96 -11.87
CA THR A 118 2.79 0.90 -11.41
C THR A 118 2.91 0.99 -9.89
N PHE A 119 2.03 1.73 -9.24
CA PHE A 119 2.02 1.88 -7.79
C PHE A 119 1.42 0.66 -7.07
N LEU A 120 0.33 0.09 -7.62
CA LEU A 120 -0.38 -1.04 -7.03
C LEU A 120 0.27 -2.40 -7.28
N SER A 121 1.23 -2.48 -8.21
CA SER A 121 1.99 -3.71 -8.51
C SER A 121 3.22 -3.92 -7.63
N ARG A 122 3.45 -3.03 -6.67
CA ARG A 122 4.55 -3.10 -5.69
C ARG A 122 4.12 -3.88 -4.46
#